data_AF-A0A265E3T8-F1
#
_entry.id   AF-A0A265E3T8-F1
#
_cell.length_a   1.000
_cell.length_b   1.000
_cell.length_c   1.000
_cell.angle_alpha   90.00
_cell.angle_beta   90.00
_cell.angle_gamma   90.00
#
_symmetry.space_group_name_H-M   'P 1'
#
loop_
_entity.id
_entity.type
_entity.pdbx_description
1 polymer ?
#
loop_
_entity_poly.entity_id
_entity_poly.type
_entity_poly.pdbx_seq_one_letter_code
_entity_poly.pdbx_strand_id
1 'polypeptide(L)' 'MGRWPGTREIVAHPNFIVVYQVADRIEAISVVHSRQNYP' A
#
# COMPACT_ATOMS: atom_id res chain seq x y z
N MET A 1 -11.80 5.32 -7.40
CA MET A 1 -11.87 5.41 -5.93
C MET A 1 -10.44 5.54 -5.42
N GLY A 2 -9.91 6.76 -5.40
CA GLY A 2 -8.49 7.05 -5.23
C GLY A 2 -8.10 7.31 -3.77
N ARG A 3 -6.82 7.02 -3.48
CA ARG A 3 -5.99 7.36 -2.29
C ARG A 3 -6.78 7.87 -1.08
N TRP A 4 -6.95 7.01 -0.08
CA TRP A 4 -7.43 7.43 1.23
C TRP A 4 -6.49 8.51 1.82
N PRO A 5 -7.00 9.63 2.35
CA PRO A 5 -6.17 10.65 2.97
C PRO A 5 -5.32 10.04 4.09
N GLY A 6 -4.01 10.32 4.08
CA GLY A 6 -3.08 9.83 5.09
C GLY A 6 -2.36 8.52 4.75
N THR A 7 -2.75 7.84 3.67
CA THR A 7 -2.03 6.64 3.21
C THR A 7 -0.98 6.97 2.15
N ARG A 8 0.12 6.23 2.21
CA ARG A 8 1.27 6.27 1.30
C ARG A 8 1.48 4.89 0.71
N GLU A 9 2.11 4.84 -0.46
CA GLU A 9 2.34 3.60 -1.21
C GLU A 9 3.84 3.43 -1.47
N ILE A 10 4.35 2.21 -1.30
CA ILE A 10 5.73 1.86 -1.67
C ILE A 10 5.75 0.56 -2.48
N VAL A 11 6.52 0.56 -3.57
CA VAL A 11 6.78 -0.65 -4.36
C VAL A 11 7.84 -1.46 -3.62
N ALA A 12 7.40 -2.46 -2.84
CA ALA A 12 8.29 -3.31 -2.06
C ALA A 12 8.91 -4.44 -2.91
N HIS A 13 8.24 -4.84 -3.98
CA HIS A 13 8.68 -5.82 -4.96
C HIS A 13 8.04 -5.47 -6.31
N PRO A 14 8.60 -5.87 -7.48
CA PRO A 14 8.03 -5.56 -8.79
C PRO A 14 6.53 -5.86 -8.97
N ASN A 15 5.99 -6.79 -8.16
CA ASN A 15 4.59 -7.19 -8.19
C ASN A 15 3.80 -6.85 -6.91
N PHE A 16 4.39 -6.15 -5.93
CA PHE A 16 3.73 -5.84 -4.67
C PHE A 16 3.90 -4.37 -4.27
N ILE A 17 2.77 -3.73 -3.96
CA ILE A 17 2.68 -2.40 -3.39
C ILE A 17 2.21 -2.53 -1.95
N VAL A 18 2.95 -1.91 -1.02
CA VAL A 18 2.51 -1.80 0.37
C VAL A 18 1.85 -0.45 0.55
N VAL A 19 0.62 -0.46 1.06
CA VAL A 19 -0.08 0.74 1.53
C VAL A 19 0.19 0.89 3.02
N TYR A 20 0.70 2.04 3.42
CA TYR A 20 1.05 2.32 4.80
C TYR A 20 0.64 3.73 5.21
N GLN A 21 0.55 3.99 6.50
CA GLN A 21 0.40 5.34 7.05
C GLN A 21 1.54 5.67 7.99
N VAL A 22 1.79 6.97 8.16
CA VAL A 22 2.77 7.49 9.11
C VAL A 22 2.03 8.36 10.12
N ALA A 23 1.91 7.85 11.34
CA ALA A 23 1.44 8.58 12.52
C ALA A 23 2.60 8.61 13.54
N ASP A 24 2.38 8.16 14.78
CA ASP A 24 3.46 7.96 15.77
C ASP A 24 4.39 6.80 15.41
N ARG A 25 3.93 5.88 14.55
CA ARG A 25 4.69 4.77 13.97
C ARG A 25 4.25 4.52 12.52
N ILE A 26 5.03 3.70 11.82
CA ILE A 26 4.68 3.24 10.48
C ILE A 26 3.76 2.03 10.61
N GLU A 27 2.58 2.09 10.01
CA GLU A 27 1.61 1.00 10.01
C GLU A 27 1.34 0.52 8.60
N ALA A 28 1.55 -0.77 8.34
CA ALA A 28 1.19 -1.41 7.09
C ALA A 28 -0.32 -1.71 7.10
N ILE A 29 -1.05 -1.07 6.20
CA ILE A 29 -2.52 -1.17 6.11
C ILE A 29 -2.91 -2.30 5.15
N SER A 30 -2.20 -2.44 4.04
CA SER A 30 -2.50 -3.47 3.04
C SER A 30 -1.28 -3.76 2.15
N VAL A 31 -1.27 -4.96 1.56
CA VAL A 31 -0.32 -5.38 0.53
C VAL A 31 -1.13 -5.73 -0.72
N VAL A 32 -0.87 -5.01 -1.81
CA VAL A 32 -1.61 -5.10 -3.07
C VAL A 32 -0.71 -5.66 -4.15
N HIS A 33 -1.21 -6.61 -4.94
CA HIS A 33 -0.47 -7.13 -6.08
C HIS A 33 -0.59 -6.19 -7.28
N SER A 34 0.53 -5.61 -7.74
CA SER A 34 0.54 -4.49 -8.71
C SER A 34 0.19 -4.89 -10.15
N ARG A 35 0.32 -6.18 -10.50
CA ARG A 35 0.15 -6.67 -11.87
C ARG A 35 -1.09 -7.53 -12.11
N GLN A 36 -1.80 -7.91 -11.06
CA GLN A 36 -3.02 -8.72 -11.15
C GLN A 36 -3.88 -8.32 -9.96
N ASN A 37 -5.13 -7.90 -10.21
CA ASN A 37 -6.21 -7.92 -9.22
C ASN A 37 -6.53 -9.39 -8.93
N TYR A 38 -5.61 -10.07 -8.25
CA TYR A 38 -5.86 -11.42 -7.77
C TYR A 38 -6.86 -11.32 -6.62
N PRO A 39 -7.96 -12.09 -6.63
CA PRO A 39 -8.95 -12.09 -5.55
C PRO A 39 -8.37 -12.59 -4.23
#